data_AF-A0A8J7H453-F1
#
_entry.id   AF-A0A8J7H453-F1
#
_cell.length_a   1.000
_cell.length_b   1.000
_cell.length_c   1.000
_cell.angle_alpha   90.00
_cell.angle_beta   90.00
_cell.angle_gamma   90.00
#
_symmetry.space_group_name_H-M   'P 1'
#
loop_
_entity.id
_entity.type
_entity.pdbx_description
1 polymer ?
#
loop_
_entity_poly.entity_id
_entity_poly.type
_entity_poly.pdbx_seq_one_letter_code
_entity_poly.pdbx_strand_id
1 'polypeptide(L)'
;MIKQVSRLSLNRDGLLKYGRSLFPNDSDLMLALRELMLNRQLSALQKKRIKEAMAELEKFSDCPKMRSGINIGRLVKRFSSMEGQESLSAGDLRDCYLSFLELDLPGSFIYQDWIEQYGCHNRQRLLAFTMNALIADMKSSEPGIHFDEFGPLSDRLSDARTIHTLDLLLNERFSTLPFRESLKNEIKNG
;
A
#
# COMPACT_ATOMS: atom_id res chain seq x y z
N MET A 1 10.67 -17.48 8.95
CA MET A 1 9.51 -18.26 8.45
C MET A 1 9.88 -19.66 7.95
N ILE A 2 10.81 -19.79 6.98
CA ILE A 2 11.18 -21.07 6.36
C ILE A 2 11.62 -22.13 7.39
N LYS A 3 12.49 -21.77 8.34
CA LYS A 3 12.93 -22.67 9.44
C LYS A 3 11.81 -23.12 10.37
N GLN A 4 10.68 -22.39 10.41
CA GLN A 4 9.54 -22.74 11.25
C GLN A 4 8.50 -23.56 10.47
N VAL A 5 8.22 -23.24 9.20
CA VAL A 5 7.34 -24.07 8.34
C VAL A 5 7.95 -25.46 8.08
N SER A 6 9.28 -25.59 8.06
CA SER A 6 9.96 -26.89 7.98
C SER A 6 9.98 -27.65 9.31
N ARG A 7 9.85 -26.97 10.46
CA ARG A 7 9.78 -27.57 11.80
C ARG A 7 8.37 -27.87 12.27
N LEU A 8 7.38 -27.19 11.71
CA LEU A 8 6.01 -27.24 12.17
C LEU A 8 5.22 -28.22 11.30
N SER A 9 4.86 -29.34 11.89
CA SER A 9 3.86 -30.30 11.40
C SER A 9 2.45 -29.70 11.30
N LEU A 10 2.30 -28.37 11.18
CA LEU A 10 1.03 -27.68 11.18
C LEU A 10 0.16 -28.16 10.02
N ASN A 11 -1.10 -28.43 10.35
CA ASN A 11 -2.17 -28.57 9.37
C ASN A 11 -2.47 -27.20 8.73
N ARG A 12 -3.34 -27.19 7.72
CA ARG A 12 -3.74 -25.99 6.96
C ARG A 12 -4.16 -24.82 7.89
N ASP A 13 -5.03 -25.08 8.87
CA ASP A 13 -5.55 -24.04 9.77
C ASP A 13 -4.46 -23.45 10.67
N GLY A 14 -3.54 -24.31 11.14
CA GLY A 14 -2.37 -23.90 11.90
C GLY A 14 -1.42 -23.03 11.07
N LEU A 15 -1.27 -23.33 9.77
CA LEU A 15 -0.46 -22.52 8.86
C LEU A 15 -1.07 -21.13 8.64
N LEU A 16 -2.38 -21.04 8.42
CA LEU A 16 -3.07 -19.76 8.25
C LEU A 16 -3.04 -18.92 9.53
N LYS A 17 -3.31 -19.53 10.69
CA LYS A 17 -3.25 -18.83 11.99
C LYS A 17 -1.86 -18.26 12.26
N TYR A 18 -0.83 -19.06 12.04
CA TYR A 18 0.55 -18.61 12.19
C TYR A 18 0.93 -17.55 11.14
N GLY A 19 0.52 -17.75 9.89
CA GLY A 19 0.72 -16.79 8.80
C GLY A 19 0.14 -15.42 9.14
N ARG A 20 -1.11 -15.36 9.62
CA ARG A 20 -1.79 -14.11 10.01
C ARG A 20 -1.11 -13.39 11.18
N SER A 21 -0.47 -14.13 12.10
CA SER A 21 0.32 -13.50 13.16
C SER A 21 1.57 -12.77 12.66
N LEU A 22 2.05 -13.11 11.45
CA LEU A 22 3.21 -12.47 10.83
C LEU A 22 2.82 -11.46 9.74
N PHE A 23 1.71 -11.73 9.06
CA PHE A 23 1.17 -10.91 7.99
C PHE A 23 -0.31 -10.65 8.27
N PRO A 24 -0.63 -9.53 8.93
CA PRO A 24 -2.02 -9.16 9.21
C PRO A 24 -2.85 -8.94 7.93
N ASN A 25 -2.19 -8.53 6.84
CA ASN A 25 -2.82 -8.28 5.54
C ASN A 25 -2.82 -9.55 4.67
N ASP A 26 -3.97 -9.89 4.10
CA ASP A 26 -4.16 -11.10 3.28
C ASP A 26 -3.32 -11.09 1.98
N SER A 27 -3.07 -9.92 1.37
CA SER A 27 -2.19 -9.81 0.19
C SER A 27 -0.74 -10.18 0.54
N ASP A 28 -0.25 -9.70 1.69
CA ASP A 28 1.10 -10.05 2.18
C ASP A 28 1.21 -11.53 2.52
N LEU A 29 0.18 -12.07 3.19
CA LEU A 29 0.12 -13.49 3.50
C LEU A 29 0.13 -14.34 2.22
N MET A 30 -0.69 -13.98 1.22
CA MET A 30 -0.72 -14.66 -0.07
C MET A 30 0.63 -14.61 -0.78
N LEU A 31 1.28 -13.45 -0.83
CA LEU A 31 2.62 -13.30 -1.41
C LEU A 31 3.64 -14.19 -0.69
N ALA A 32 3.62 -14.22 0.64
CA ALA A 32 4.53 -15.06 1.41
C ALA A 32 4.29 -16.56 1.17
N LEU A 33 3.04 -17.00 1.06
CA LEU A 33 2.69 -18.39 0.71
C LEU A 33 3.17 -18.74 -0.70
N ARG A 34 3.02 -17.84 -1.67
CA ARG A 34 3.54 -18.00 -3.05
C ARG A 34 5.07 -18.13 -3.06
N GLU A 35 5.77 -17.27 -2.33
CA GLU A 35 7.24 -17.35 -2.19
C GLU A 35 7.69 -18.65 -1.51
N LEU A 36 6.95 -19.11 -0.49
CA LEU A 36 7.22 -20.40 0.15
C LEU A 36 7.10 -21.56 -0.85
N MET A 37 6.12 -21.54 -1.77
CA MET A 37 5.96 -22.59 -2.78
C MET A 37 7.15 -22.74 -3.74
N LEU A 38 7.91 -21.66 -3.97
CA LEU A 38 9.11 -21.67 -4.81
C LEU A 38 10.27 -22.42 -4.16
N ASN A 39 10.21 -22.67 -2.85
CA ASN A 39 11.25 -23.39 -2.13
C ASN A 39 11.32 -24.87 -2.55
N ARG A 40 12.49 -25.28 -3.05
CA ARG A 40 12.77 -26.66 -3.49
C ARG A 40 12.90 -27.66 -2.35
N GLN A 41 13.16 -27.22 -1.13
CA GLN A 41 13.32 -28.09 0.04
C GLN A 41 12.00 -28.56 0.65
N LEU A 42 10.85 -28.02 0.20
CA LEU A 42 9.54 -28.44 0.71
C LEU A 42 9.11 -29.77 0.07
N SER A 43 8.68 -30.70 0.93
CA SER A 43 8.06 -31.96 0.50
C SER A 43 6.74 -31.74 -0.26
N ALA A 44 6.33 -32.73 -1.05
CA ALA A 44 5.05 -32.70 -1.76
C ALA A 44 3.85 -32.49 -0.81
N LEU A 45 3.88 -33.10 0.38
CA LEU A 45 2.85 -32.92 1.40
C LEU A 45 2.80 -31.48 1.93
N GLN A 46 3.96 -30.87 2.21
CA GLN A 46 4.02 -29.47 2.63
C GLN A 46 3.51 -28.52 1.54
N LYS A 47 3.90 -28.76 0.27
CA LYS A 47 3.40 -27.97 -0.86
C LYS A 47 1.89 -28.12 -1.05
N LYS A 48 1.34 -29.31 -0.83
CA LYS A 48 -0.12 -29.53 -0.84
C LYS A 48 -0.82 -28.70 0.23
N ARG A 49 -0.32 -28.70 1.47
CA ARG A 49 -0.89 -27.89 2.56
C ARG A 49 -0.83 -26.38 2.30
N ILE A 50 0.27 -25.89 1.71
CA ILE A 50 0.38 -24.47 1.33
C ILE A 50 -0.66 -24.13 0.25
N LYS A 51 -0.84 -24.98 -0.75
CA LYS A 51 -1.89 -24.79 -1.77
C LYS A 51 -3.30 -24.78 -1.16
N GLU A 52 -3.59 -25.68 -0.23
CA GLU A 52 -4.87 -25.71 0.49
C GLU A 52 -5.10 -24.42 1.29
N ALA A 53 -4.06 -23.91 1.96
CA ALA A 53 -4.12 -22.64 2.68
C ALA A 53 -4.34 -21.44 1.75
N MET A 54 -3.68 -21.41 0.58
CA MET A 54 -3.90 -20.37 -0.43
C MET A 54 -5.33 -20.40 -0.97
N ALA A 55 -5.86 -21.58 -1.30
CA ALA A 55 -7.24 -21.72 -1.78
C ALA A 55 -8.27 -21.31 -0.73
N GLU A 56 -8.01 -21.59 0.55
CA GLU A 56 -8.84 -21.11 1.64
C GLU A 56 -8.77 -19.59 1.79
N LEU A 57 -7.57 -19.00 1.69
CA LEU A 57 -7.39 -17.56 1.73
C LEU A 57 -8.15 -16.87 0.58
N GLU A 58 -8.07 -17.38 -0.64
CA GLU A 58 -8.85 -16.89 -1.80
C GLU A 58 -10.36 -17.00 -1.60
N LYS A 59 -10.82 -18.04 -0.90
CA LYS A 59 -12.24 -18.28 -0.65
C LYS A 59 -12.84 -17.35 0.39
N PHE A 60 -12.09 -16.98 1.42
CA PHE A 60 -12.60 -16.26 2.59
C PHE A 60 -12.11 -14.82 2.73
N SER A 61 -11.17 -14.38 1.88
CA SER A 61 -10.75 -12.98 1.81
C SER A 61 -11.64 -12.18 0.86
N ASP A 62 -11.53 -10.85 0.97
CA ASP A 62 -11.93 -9.96 -0.12
C ASP A 62 -10.95 -10.17 -1.28
N CYS A 63 -11.32 -11.07 -2.20
CA CYS A 63 -10.45 -11.50 -3.29
C CYS A 63 -10.06 -10.33 -4.23
N PRO A 64 -10.98 -9.42 -4.63
CA PRO A 64 -10.65 -8.16 -5.28
C PRO A 64 -9.55 -7.36 -4.56
N LYS A 65 -9.77 -7.02 -3.29
CA LYS A 65 -8.84 -6.22 -2.47
C LYS A 65 -7.49 -6.92 -2.30
N MET A 66 -7.52 -8.23 -2.04
CA MET A 66 -6.32 -9.05 -1.90
C MET A 66 -5.49 -9.03 -3.19
N ARG A 67 -6.13 -9.19 -4.36
CA ARG A 67 -5.48 -9.15 -5.68
C ARG A 67 -4.85 -7.79 -5.95
N SER A 68 -5.59 -6.69 -5.74
CA SER A 68 -5.06 -5.34 -5.85
C SER A 68 -3.79 -5.16 -5.00
N GLY A 69 -3.81 -5.59 -3.74
CA GLY A 69 -2.67 -5.50 -2.84
C GLY A 69 -1.47 -6.38 -3.25
N ILE A 70 -1.72 -7.50 -3.95
CA ILE A 70 -0.69 -8.35 -4.54
C ILE A 70 -0.05 -7.66 -5.75
N ASN A 71 -0.87 -7.09 -6.64
CA ASN A 71 -0.44 -6.47 -7.90
C ASN A 71 0.52 -5.30 -7.67
N ILE A 72 0.36 -4.59 -6.55
CA ILE A 72 1.21 -3.45 -6.17
C ILE A 72 2.44 -3.84 -5.35
N GLY A 73 2.63 -5.13 -5.01
CA GLY A 73 3.64 -5.57 -4.02
C GLY A 73 5.07 -5.14 -4.36
N ARG A 74 5.45 -5.11 -5.65
CA ARG A 74 6.78 -4.62 -6.08
C ARG A 74 6.95 -3.12 -5.84
N LEU A 75 5.89 -2.34 -6.09
CA LEU A 75 5.90 -0.91 -5.85
C LEU A 75 5.96 -0.62 -4.36
N VAL A 76 5.18 -1.33 -3.55
CA VAL A 76 5.21 -1.22 -2.08
C VAL A 76 6.64 -1.43 -1.56
N LYS A 77 7.35 -2.47 -2.02
CA LYS A 77 8.74 -2.71 -1.63
C LYS A 77 9.67 -1.57 -2.04
N ARG A 78 9.59 -1.11 -3.28
CA ARG A 78 10.43 -0.01 -3.79
C ARG A 78 10.17 1.29 -3.05
N PHE A 79 8.89 1.64 -2.88
CA PHE A 79 8.48 2.89 -2.27
C PHE A 79 8.68 2.88 -0.76
N SER A 80 8.60 1.76 -0.04
CA SER A 80 8.92 1.70 1.39
C SER A 80 10.42 1.79 1.67
N SER A 81 11.29 1.34 0.74
CA SER A 81 12.75 1.46 0.88
C SER A 81 13.31 2.84 0.55
N MET A 82 12.50 3.76 0.03
CA MET A 82 12.96 5.12 -0.28
C MET A 82 13.25 5.88 1.02
N GLU A 83 14.42 6.51 1.08
CA GLU A 83 14.77 7.44 2.16
C GLU A 83 13.90 8.70 2.06
N GLY A 84 13.49 9.24 3.19
CA GLY A 84 12.64 10.42 3.30
C GLY A 84 12.68 10.98 4.72
N GLN A 85 12.15 12.19 4.89
CA GLN A 85 12.10 12.83 6.22
C GLN A 85 11.21 12.06 7.20
N GLU A 86 10.18 11.38 6.69
CA GLU A 86 9.29 10.51 7.44
C GLU A 86 9.21 9.16 6.72
N SER A 87 9.29 8.07 7.50
CA SER A 87 9.28 6.71 6.94
C SER A 87 7.86 6.25 6.64
N LEU A 88 7.63 5.73 5.43
CA LEU A 88 6.42 4.98 5.08
C LEU A 88 6.74 3.49 5.08
N SER A 89 6.04 2.72 5.91
CA SER A 89 6.18 1.27 5.89
C SER A 89 5.51 0.66 4.66
N ALA A 90 5.83 -0.61 4.38
CA ALA A 90 5.14 -1.37 3.36
C ALA A 90 3.63 -1.55 3.65
N GLY A 91 3.27 -1.63 4.95
CA GLY A 91 1.88 -1.69 5.39
C GLY A 91 1.14 -0.41 5.05
N ASP A 92 1.71 0.74 5.43
CA ASP A 92 1.12 2.08 5.19
C ASP A 92 0.80 2.30 3.71
N LEU A 93 1.76 1.99 2.83
CA LEU A 93 1.57 2.14 1.39
C LEU A 93 0.44 1.24 0.86
N ARG A 94 0.38 0.00 1.34
CA ARG A 94 -0.67 -0.93 0.90
C ARG A 94 -2.03 -0.49 1.41
N ASP A 95 -2.14 -0.17 2.69
CA ASP A 95 -3.39 0.22 3.31
C ASP A 95 -3.90 1.54 2.70
N CYS A 96 -3.00 2.48 2.40
CA CYS A 96 -3.32 3.69 1.66
C CYS A 96 -3.92 3.39 0.27
N TYR A 97 -3.30 2.52 -0.53
CA TYR A 97 -3.82 2.18 -1.85
C TYR A 97 -5.15 1.43 -1.78
N LEU A 98 -5.25 0.44 -0.90
CA LEU A 98 -6.48 -0.35 -0.76
C LEU A 98 -7.64 0.50 -0.24
N SER A 99 -7.38 1.44 0.67
CA SER A 99 -8.39 2.41 1.12
C SER A 99 -8.79 3.34 -0.03
N PHE A 100 -7.83 3.82 -0.82
CA PHE A 100 -8.12 4.66 -1.99
C PHE A 100 -9.06 3.98 -3.00
N LEU A 101 -8.96 2.66 -3.19
CA LEU A 101 -9.88 1.90 -4.06
C LEU A 101 -11.32 1.89 -3.54
N GLU A 102 -11.51 1.89 -2.22
CA GLU A 102 -12.81 1.75 -1.56
C GLU A 102 -13.51 3.09 -1.31
N LEU A 103 -12.72 4.15 -1.11
CA LEU A 103 -13.26 5.47 -0.81
C LEU A 103 -13.97 6.03 -2.03
N ASP A 104 -15.20 6.54 -1.86
CA ASP A 104 -15.89 7.39 -2.84
C ASP A 104 -15.79 8.85 -2.41
N LEU A 105 -14.56 9.34 -2.28
CA LEU A 105 -14.26 10.71 -1.87
C LEU A 105 -13.65 11.53 -3.03
N PRO A 106 -13.88 12.86 -3.06
CA PRO A 106 -13.19 13.74 -3.99
C PRO A 106 -11.67 13.75 -3.78
N GLY A 107 -10.91 14.04 -4.84
CA GLY A 107 -9.43 14.08 -4.79
C GLY A 107 -8.84 15.02 -3.74
N SER A 108 -9.56 16.10 -3.37
CA SER A 108 -9.18 17.01 -2.30
C SER A 108 -9.17 16.36 -0.93
N PHE A 109 -10.19 15.55 -0.62
CA PHE A 109 -10.28 14.84 0.64
C PHE A 109 -9.22 13.75 0.74
N ILE A 110 -8.96 13.02 -0.36
CA ILE A 110 -7.89 12.03 -0.41
C ILE A 110 -6.52 12.69 -0.15
N TYR A 111 -6.25 13.82 -0.81
CA TYR A 111 -4.99 14.53 -0.64
C TYR A 111 -4.81 15.08 0.78
N GLN A 112 -5.88 15.62 1.37
CA GLN A 112 -5.89 16.10 2.75
C GLN A 112 -5.69 14.95 3.75
N ASP A 113 -6.41 13.85 3.59
CA ASP A 113 -6.30 12.66 4.44
C ASP A 113 -4.87 12.10 4.44
N TRP A 114 -4.20 12.08 3.28
CA TRP A 114 -2.79 11.69 3.23
C TRP A 114 -1.86 12.58 4.05
N ILE A 115 -2.12 13.90 4.08
CA ILE A 115 -1.34 14.83 4.90
C ILE A 115 -1.63 14.59 6.39
N GLU A 116 -2.88 14.36 6.75
CA GLU A 116 -3.30 14.15 8.14
C GLU A 116 -2.77 12.83 8.71
N GLN A 117 -2.85 11.74 7.93
CA GLN A 117 -2.44 10.42 8.38
C GLN A 117 -0.92 10.18 8.30
N TYR A 118 -0.28 10.66 7.23
CA TYR A 118 1.11 10.30 6.92
C TYR A 118 2.07 11.49 6.93
N GLY A 119 1.59 12.67 7.28
CA GLY A 119 2.40 13.88 7.34
C GLY A 119 2.57 14.56 5.99
N CYS A 120 2.73 15.88 6.02
CA CYS A 120 2.83 16.67 4.80
C CYS A 120 4.04 16.25 3.94
N HIS A 121 5.16 15.83 4.54
CA HIS A 121 6.36 15.44 3.79
C HIS A 121 6.14 14.22 2.88
N ASN A 122 5.15 13.38 3.18
CA ASN A 122 4.85 12.17 2.40
C ASN A 122 3.84 12.38 1.27
N ARG A 123 3.13 13.51 1.21
CA ARG A 123 2.02 13.74 0.23
C ARG A 123 2.42 13.53 -1.23
N GLN A 124 3.61 13.99 -1.64
CA GLN A 124 4.13 13.78 -3.00
C GLN A 124 4.47 12.31 -3.26
N ARG A 125 5.08 11.63 -2.28
CA ARG A 125 5.47 10.23 -2.36
C ARG A 125 4.23 9.33 -2.44
N LEU A 126 3.19 9.60 -1.65
CA LEU A 126 1.91 8.90 -1.66
C LEU A 126 1.16 9.12 -2.98
N LEU A 127 1.11 10.36 -3.49
CA LEU A 127 0.52 10.64 -4.80
C LEU A 127 1.22 9.85 -5.91
N ALA A 128 2.55 9.94 -5.97
CA ALA A 128 3.34 9.22 -6.96
C ALA A 128 3.16 7.71 -6.82
N PHE A 129 3.20 7.18 -5.60
CA PHE A 129 2.98 5.76 -5.33
C PHE A 129 1.60 5.31 -5.82
N THR A 130 0.53 6.01 -5.41
CA THR A 130 -0.86 5.62 -5.70
C THR A 130 -1.15 5.65 -7.21
N MET A 131 -0.63 6.64 -7.94
CA MET A 131 -0.71 6.66 -9.41
C MET A 131 -0.01 5.46 -10.05
N ASN A 132 1.20 5.12 -9.58
CA ASN A 132 1.93 3.95 -10.10
C ASN A 132 1.23 2.63 -9.72
N ALA A 133 0.67 2.56 -8.52
CA ALA A 133 -0.06 1.42 -7.99
C ALA A 133 -1.31 1.14 -8.83
N LEU A 134 -2.10 2.17 -9.13
CA LEU A 134 -3.28 2.05 -9.98
C LEU A 134 -2.94 1.51 -11.38
N ILE A 135 -1.85 2.02 -11.98
CA ILE A 135 -1.37 1.54 -13.28
C ILE A 135 -0.89 0.08 -13.21
N ALA A 136 -0.17 -0.30 -12.14
CA ALA A 136 0.34 -1.65 -11.97
C ALA A 136 -0.80 -2.67 -11.79
N ASP A 137 -1.84 -2.30 -11.05
CA ASP A 137 -3.03 -3.11 -10.86
C ASP A 137 -3.83 -3.27 -12.17
N MET A 138 -4.06 -2.16 -12.89
CA MET A 138 -4.71 -2.16 -14.20
C MET A 138 -4.00 -3.04 -15.23
N LYS A 139 -2.66 -3.05 -15.22
CA LYS A 139 -1.83 -3.81 -16.17
C LYS A 139 -1.52 -5.23 -15.72
N SER A 140 -2.00 -5.65 -14.56
CA SER A 140 -1.78 -7.00 -14.08
C SER A 140 -2.56 -8.03 -14.92
N SER A 141 -2.15 -9.30 -14.85
CA SER A 141 -2.87 -10.37 -15.55
C SER A 141 -4.27 -10.61 -14.99
N GLU A 142 -4.45 -10.32 -13.70
CA GLU A 142 -5.72 -10.40 -12.98
C GLU A 142 -5.87 -9.13 -12.13
N PRO A 143 -6.42 -8.04 -12.69
CA PRO A 143 -6.71 -6.82 -11.94
C PRO A 143 -7.60 -7.12 -10.73
N GLY A 144 -7.36 -6.42 -9.62
CA GLY A 144 -8.18 -6.60 -8.42
C GLY A 144 -9.57 -5.99 -8.54
N ILE A 145 -9.73 -4.93 -9.33
CA ILE A 145 -11.01 -4.24 -9.58
C ILE A 145 -11.45 -4.37 -11.04
N HIS A 146 -12.71 -4.04 -11.32
CA HIS A 146 -13.24 -4.05 -12.68
C HIS A 146 -12.59 -2.95 -13.54
N PHE A 147 -12.47 -3.19 -14.85
CA PHE A 147 -11.79 -2.26 -15.75
C PHE A 147 -12.41 -0.86 -15.75
N ASP A 148 -13.73 -0.78 -15.66
CA ASP A 148 -14.49 0.47 -15.68
C ASP A 148 -14.27 1.33 -14.42
N GLU A 149 -13.75 0.76 -13.34
CA GLU A 149 -13.47 1.48 -12.10
C GLU A 149 -12.17 2.30 -12.19
N PHE A 150 -11.23 1.91 -13.04
CA PHE A 150 -9.94 2.59 -13.18
C PHE A 150 -10.05 4.02 -13.72
N GLY A 151 -11.03 4.29 -14.59
CA GLY A 151 -11.27 5.64 -15.15
C GLY A 151 -11.60 6.65 -14.05
N PRO A 152 -12.71 6.47 -13.30
CA PRO A 152 -13.07 7.33 -12.17
C PRO A 152 -11.98 7.44 -11.10
N LEU A 153 -11.26 6.36 -10.81
CA LEU A 153 -10.09 6.41 -9.88
C LEU A 153 -8.96 7.29 -10.43
N SER A 154 -8.67 7.20 -11.73
CA SER A 154 -7.64 8.01 -12.40
C SER A 154 -8.00 9.49 -12.43
N ASP A 155 -9.28 9.82 -12.62
CA ASP A 155 -9.76 11.20 -12.59
C ASP A 155 -9.57 11.82 -11.20
N ARG A 156 -9.91 11.07 -10.14
CA ARG A 156 -9.71 11.53 -8.75
C ARG A 156 -8.23 11.75 -8.40
N LEU A 157 -7.32 10.90 -8.90
CA LEU A 157 -5.88 11.13 -8.75
C LEU A 157 -5.40 12.34 -9.56
N SER A 158 -6.03 12.63 -10.69
CA SER A 158 -5.73 13.82 -11.48
C SER A 158 -6.15 15.10 -10.75
N ASP A 159 -7.28 15.07 -10.05
CA ASP A 159 -7.71 16.16 -9.17
C ASP A 159 -6.74 16.34 -7.99
N ALA A 160 -6.39 15.25 -7.29
CA ALA A 160 -5.41 15.29 -6.20
C ALA A 160 -4.06 15.85 -6.66
N ARG A 161 -3.61 15.51 -7.88
CA ARG A 161 -2.39 16.04 -8.48
C ARG A 161 -2.48 17.54 -8.79
N THR A 162 -3.64 18.01 -9.25
CA THR A 162 -3.89 19.44 -9.45
C THR A 162 -3.76 20.20 -8.13
N ILE A 163 -4.37 19.67 -7.07
CA ILE A 163 -4.29 20.24 -5.72
C ILE A 163 -2.85 20.23 -5.20
N HIS A 164 -2.12 19.13 -5.39
CA HIS A 164 -0.70 19.07 -5.04
C HIS A 164 0.13 20.15 -5.75
N THR A 165 -0.13 20.38 -7.04
CA THR A 165 0.56 21.42 -7.80
C THR A 165 0.26 22.81 -7.26
N LEU A 166 -1.00 23.09 -6.93
CA LEU A 166 -1.40 24.36 -6.31
C LEU A 166 -0.77 24.54 -4.93
N ASP A 167 -0.74 23.49 -4.11
CA ASP A 167 -0.07 23.47 -2.80
C ASP A 167 1.43 23.81 -2.92
N LEU A 168 2.13 23.23 -3.89
CA LEU A 168 3.53 23.56 -4.15
C LEU A 168 3.73 25.03 -4.54
N LEU A 169 2.93 25.52 -5.49
CA LEU A 169 3.01 26.91 -5.95
C LEU A 169 2.69 27.91 -4.82
N LEU A 170 1.68 27.62 -4.01
CA LEU A 170 1.32 28.45 -2.87
C LEU A 170 2.45 28.46 -1.82
N ASN A 171 3.00 27.30 -1.47
CA ASN A 171 4.12 27.23 -0.52
C ASN A 171 5.35 27.98 -1.02
N GLU A 172 5.66 27.88 -2.32
CA GLU A 172 6.74 28.66 -2.94
C GLU A 172 6.46 30.16 -2.80
N ARG A 173 5.26 30.63 -3.14
CA ARG A 173 4.89 32.05 -3.01
C ARG A 173 4.92 32.51 -1.55
N PHE A 174 4.34 31.75 -0.62
CA PHE A 174 4.38 32.06 0.81
C PHE A 174 5.81 32.10 1.35
N SER A 175 6.71 31.27 0.82
CA SER A 175 8.13 31.29 1.21
C SER A 175 8.84 32.59 0.87
N THR A 176 8.35 33.31 -0.15
CA THR A 176 8.89 34.60 -0.61
C THR A 176 8.29 35.82 0.10
N LEU A 177 7.25 35.64 0.91
CA LEU A 177 6.63 36.76 1.62
C LEU A 177 7.51 37.24 2.78
N PRO A 178 7.72 38.57 2.90
CA PRO A 178 8.64 39.14 3.90
C PRO A 178 8.21 38.89 5.36
N PHE A 179 6.92 38.64 5.60
CA PHE A 179 6.35 38.39 6.93
C PHE A 179 6.74 37.02 7.53
N ARG A 180 7.31 36.10 6.75
CA ARG A 180 7.73 34.77 7.24
C ARG A 180 8.83 34.85 8.31
N GLU A 181 9.71 35.85 8.22
CA GLU A 181 10.73 36.07 9.25
C GLU A 181 10.12 36.59 10.56
N SER A 182 9.09 37.44 10.47
CA SER A 182 8.34 37.95 11.63
C SER A 182 7.66 36.82 12.41
N LEU A 183 7.01 35.87 11.72
CA LEU A 183 6.40 34.69 12.35
C LEU A 183 7.41 33.75 13.02
N LYS A 184 8.56 33.50 12.38
CA LYS A 184 9.60 32.63 12.96
C LYS A 184 10.20 33.22 14.24
N ASN A 185 10.26 34.55 14.34
CA ASN A 185 10.79 35.25 15.50
C ASN A 185 9.79 35.29 16.67
N GLU A 186 8.48 35.34 16.40
CA GLU A 186 7.46 35.25 17.45
C GLU A 186 7.41 33.84 18.09
N ILE A 187 7.56 32.77 17.31
CA ILE A 187 7.55 31.39 17.82
C ILE A 187 8.81 31.06 18.66
N LYS A 188 9.93 31.77 18.47
CA LYS A 188 11.16 31.57 19.26
C LYS A 188 11.18 32.36 20.57
N ASN A 189 10.30 33.34 20.73
CA ASN A 189 10.28 34.27 21.86
C ASN A 189 9.06 34.07 22.79
N GLY A 190 8.28 33.00 22.60
CA GLY A 190 7.19 32.56 23.48
C GLY A 190 7.46 31.15 23.99
#